data_AF-Q2JL60-F1
#
_entry.id   AF-Q2JL60-F1
#
_cell.length_a   1.000
_cell.length_b   1.000
_cell.length_c   1.000
_cell.angle_alpha   90.00
_cell.angle_beta   90.00
_cell.angle_gamma   90.00
#
_symmetry.space_group_name_H-M   'P 1'
#
loop_
_entity.id
_entity.type
_entity.pdbx_description
1 polymer ?
#
loop_
_entity_poly.entity_id
_entity_poly.type
_entity_poly.pdbx_seq_one_letter_code
_entity_poly.pdbx_strand_id
1 'polypeptide(L)'
;MASRGSRPGFRSSLAPLLLASSLAGGMVACSFSSDPPTVTQVPPTISAQAPETAVRGSESIAFYYDGVKTSVTIKDAAVLFAACTLNTNDSGKIVNFVNNTLKVGPITAADVTGLGNPLKPSISDFTADGVVDCKDAAVLFAAISTGLPPTASKINPFLATTLKLSGVSVTQPNLDTLFSEPTPTPTPTPTPTPTPTPSTIQFFVDPVYGDNTNPGTATQPFQTVEYALTTPIVSSAANTTGSGTGGGTDVTVTIVRAATQGVSSNISTPNLTKGSVTVVGPSGFNLNLSGKLLTLNKGYRLKGFKITSGDPGGPTPTAAINLAGVGTSLENMKIDCKDLGTGGTPFTSLGDRCIAVTALTLGGTILLQGLEVQIKGDKDYTAAIVHAGNNTTLEVVGSTIESTGSNGLGVVGVLGGASAGPVIVQSSTVNLESITSGTDLKPSIAVWLNVGGSKVLGPSSKIKLNGNTANQLGAIGIKASHSSGSVIVDGTTFSTGTNEVGIGIKNAATGTGTLSLGTNTFPPPSGDPSSCSPMNPCLKHKVLPPL
;
A
#
# COMPACT_ATOMS: atom_id res chain seq x y z
N MET A 1 23.29 51.46 -34.11
CA MET A 1 22.04 52.19 -34.39
C MET A 1 20.92 51.50 -33.65
N ALA A 2 20.23 52.26 -32.81
CA ALA A 2 19.25 51.81 -31.83
C ALA A 2 17.85 51.67 -32.42
N SER A 3 17.03 50.78 -31.87
CA SER A 3 15.60 51.03 -31.68
C SER A 3 15.03 50.12 -30.59
N ARG A 4 14.56 50.75 -29.51
CA ARG A 4 13.84 50.16 -28.38
C ARG A 4 12.33 50.20 -28.69
N GLY A 5 11.62 49.10 -28.46
CA GLY A 5 10.16 49.06 -28.42
C GLY A 5 9.66 48.95 -26.98
N SER A 6 9.07 50.03 -26.46
CA SER A 6 8.44 50.12 -25.14
C SER A 6 6.98 49.60 -25.18
N ARG A 7 6.56 48.86 -24.16
CA ARG A 7 5.15 48.53 -23.86
C ARG A 7 4.69 49.30 -22.60
N PRO A 8 3.43 49.79 -22.53
CA PRO A 8 2.94 50.54 -21.39
C PRO A 8 2.34 49.63 -20.29
N GLY A 9 2.45 50.11 -19.05
CA GLY A 9 2.00 49.42 -17.83
C GLY A 9 0.54 49.67 -17.48
N PHE A 10 -0.05 48.69 -16.80
CA PHE A 10 -1.33 48.78 -16.10
C PHE A 10 -1.07 49.09 -14.62
N ARG A 11 -1.75 50.11 -14.08
CA ARG A 11 -1.86 50.39 -12.65
C ARG A 11 -3.22 49.87 -12.15
N SER A 12 -3.24 49.05 -11.10
CA SER A 12 -4.44 48.69 -10.34
C SER A 12 -4.42 49.36 -8.97
N SER A 13 -5.49 50.09 -8.65
CA SER A 13 -5.77 50.68 -7.34
C SER A 13 -6.55 49.69 -6.47
N LEU A 14 -6.05 49.38 -5.27
CA LEU A 14 -6.80 48.72 -4.20
C LEU A 14 -6.98 49.71 -3.05
N ALA A 15 -8.23 49.90 -2.62
CA ALA A 15 -8.62 50.61 -1.41
C ALA A 15 -9.08 49.58 -0.35
N PRO A 16 -8.84 49.80 0.96
CA PRO A 16 -9.28 48.89 2.02
C PRO A 16 -10.62 49.31 2.63
N LEU A 17 -11.43 48.32 3.03
CA LEU A 17 -12.65 48.50 3.81
C LEU A 17 -12.39 48.08 5.27
N LEU A 18 -12.53 49.03 6.20
CA LEU A 18 -12.58 48.84 7.64
C LEU A 18 -14.05 48.81 8.08
N LEU A 19 -14.47 47.83 8.88
CA LEU A 19 -15.65 47.98 9.73
C LEU A 19 -15.44 47.34 11.11
N ALA A 20 -15.89 48.08 12.12
CA ALA A 20 -15.63 47.93 13.53
C ALA A 20 -16.69 47.10 14.27
N SER A 21 -16.27 46.68 15.45
CA SER A 21 -16.96 46.06 16.59
C SER A 21 -18.21 46.80 17.12
N SER A 22 -19.14 46.05 17.73
CA SER A 22 -19.81 46.49 18.96
C SER A 22 -20.27 45.30 19.82
N LEU A 23 -20.31 45.60 21.12
CA LEU A 23 -20.35 44.76 22.31
C LEU A 23 -21.64 45.11 23.07
N ALA A 24 -22.41 44.16 23.59
CA ALA A 24 -23.45 44.41 24.59
C ALA A 24 -23.72 43.15 25.41
N GLY A 25 -23.66 43.30 26.74
CA GLY A 25 -23.81 42.24 27.72
C GLY A 25 -25.23 42.09 28.28
N GLY A 26 -25.36 41.13 29.19
CA GLY A 26 -26.52 40.94 30.06
C GLY A 26 -26.16 40.07 31.25
N MET A 27 -26.18 40.65 32.45
CA MET A 27 -26.07 39.94 33.73
C MET A 27 -27.45 39.48 34.20
N VAL A 28 -27.53 38.28 34.78
CA VAL A 28 -28.59 37.90 35.73
C VAL A 28 -27.98 37.03 36.83
N ALA A 29 -28.20 37.44 38.08
CA ALA A 29 -27.81 36.74 39.30
C ALA A 29 -29.06 36.14 39.96
N CYS A 30 -28.93 34.97 40.61
CA CYS A 30 -29.86 34.49 41.65
C CYS A 30 -29.16 33.50 42.61
N SER A 31 -29.01 33.96 43.85
CA SER A 31 -29.22 33.33 45.17
C SER A 31 -28.72 31.91 45.51
N PHE A 32 -27.93 31.87 46.60
CA PHE A 32 -27.46 30.71 47.35
C PHE A 32 -28.49 30.20 48.38
N SER A 33 -28.53 28.89 48.60
CA SER A 33 -29.07 28.26 49.81
C SER A 33 -27.97 27.44 50.50
N SER A 34 -27.95 27.56 51.82
CA SER A 34 -26.97 27.11 52.81
C SER A 34 -27.13 25.64 53.23
N ASP A 35 -26.00 24.93 53.39
CA ASP A 35 -25.65 24.11 54.57
C ASP A 35 -24.23 23.49 54.42
N PRO A 36 -23.34 23.52 55.43
CA PRO A 36 -22.00 22.94 55.32
C PRO A 36 -21.92 21.50 55.89
N PRO A 37 -21.27 20.54 55.20
CA PRO A 37 -20.89 19.27 55.80
C PRO A 37 -19.52 19.31 56.48
N THR A 38 -19.43 18.53 57.55
CA THR A 38 -18.34 18.33 58.49
C THR A 38 -17.04 17.83 57.83
N VAL A 39 -15.91 18.50 58.12
CA VAL A 39 -14.57 18.12 57.63
C VAL A 39 -14.00 17.00 58.48
N THR A 40 -13.74 15.84 57.86
CA THR A 40 -12.91 14.78 58.44
C THR A 40 -11.45 15.04 58.05
N GLN A 41 -10.56 15.18 59.03
CA GLN A 41 -9.14 15.49 58.85
C GLN A 41 -8.39 14.37 58.11
N VAL A 42 -7.63 14.74 57.08
CA VAL A 42 -6.69 13.86 56.33
C VAL A 42 -5.37 13.71 57.12
N PRO A 43 -4.75 12.52 57.21
CA PRO A 43 -3.50 12.31 57.95
C PRO A 43 -2.30 13.04 57.31
N PRO A 44 -1.38 13.62 58.11
CA PRO A 44 -0.24 14.38 57.60
C PRO A 44 0.97 13.46 57.38
N THR A 45 1.11 12.84 56.20
CA THR A 45 2.40 12.56 55.51
C THR A 45 2.22 11.63 54.30
N ILE A 46 1.80 12.19 53.16
CA ILE A 46 2.05 11.57 51.86
C ILE A 46 3.46 12.01 51.43
N SER A 47 4.44 11.11 51.56
CA SER A 47 5.76 11.26 50.94
C SER A 47 5.80 10.26 49.77
N ALA A 48 5.42 10.74 48.59
CA ALA A 48 5.17 9.94 47.40
C ALA A 48 5.95 10.54 46.23
N GLN A 49 7.06 9.92 45.84
CA GLN A 49 7.85 10.34 44.69
C GLN A 49 7.37 9.57 43.44
N ALA A 50 6.90 10.28 42.41
CA ALA A 50 6.70 9.68 41.10
C ALA A 50 8.05 9.15 40.54
N PRO A 51 8.06 8.06 39.75
CA PRO A 51 9.29 7.52 39.17
C PRO A 51 10.03 8.61 38.38
N GLU A 52 11.35 8.75 38.62
CA GLU A 52 12.20 9.76 37.94
C GLU A 52 12.29 9.57 36.41
N THR A 53 11.83 8.42 35.91
CA THR A 53 11.73 8.06 34.48
C THR A 53 10.32 8.21 33.92
N ALA A 54 9.55 9.22 34.37
CA ALA A 54 8.35 9.65 33.66
C ALA A 54 8.72 9.99 32.20
N VAL A 55 8.14 9.25 31.26
CA VAL A 55 8.36 9.39 29.82
C VAL A 55 8.15 10.85 29.43
N ARG A 56 9.21 11.52 28.98
CA ARG A 56 9.11 12.84 28.33
C ARG A 56 8.49 12.65 26.95
N GLY A 57 7.17 12.56 26.91
CA GLY A 57 6.36 12.59 25.71
C GLY A 57 5.02 13.22 26.06
N SER A 58 4.57 14.20 25.27
CA SER A 58 3.26 14.82 25.38
C SER A 58 2.16 13.84 24.96
N GLU A 59 1.97 12.76 25.70
CA GLU A 59 0.88 11.82 25.49
C GLU A 59 -0.34 12.34 26.25
N SER A 60 -1.12 13.18 25.59
CA SER A 60 -2.41 13.63 26.09
C SER A 60 -3.43 12.52 25.85
N ILE A 61 -4.11 12.05 26.89
CA ILE A 61 -5.20 11.08 26.73
C ILE A 61 -6.48 11.86 26.44
N ALA A 62 -7.20 11.50 25.37
CA ALA A 62 -8.49 12.09 25.08
C ALA A 62 -9.52 11.57 26.09
N PHE A 63 -10.03 12.43 26.95
CA PHE A 63 -11.15 12.14 27.83
C PHE A 63 -12.23 13.19 27.64
N TYR A 64 -13.49 12.76 27.72
CA TYR A 64 -14.63 13.66 27.74
C TYR A 64 -14.67 14.37 29.09
N TYR A 65 -14.08 15.56 29.13
CA TYR A 65 -14.44 16.61 30.08
C TYR A 65 -15.83 17.14 29.66
N ASP A 66 -16.69 17.50 30.63
CA ASP A 66 -17.98 18.17 30.40
C ASP A 66 -17.78 19.56 29.74
N GLY A 67 -17.41 19.55 28.46
CA GLY A 67 -17.55 20.67 27.53
C GLY A 67 -16.36 21.61 27.29
N VAL A 68 -15.15 21.42 27.86
CA VAL A 68 -14.08 22.46 27.70
C VAL A 68 -12.68 21.95 27.31
N LYS A 69 -12.27 20.71 27.64
CA LYS A 69 -10.94 20.20 27.24
C LYS A 69 -11.02 18.74 26.80
N THR A 70 -10.74 18.46 25.53
CA THR A 70 -10.83 17.10 24.94
C THR A 70 -9.62 16.23 25.24
N SER A 71 -8.69 16.68 26.08
CA SER A 71 -7.46 15.95 26.39
C SER A 71 -6.91 16.34 27.77
N VAL A 72 -6.64 15.34 28.61
CA VAL A 72 -6.07 15.53 29.96
C VAL A 72 -4.57 15.23 29.90
N THR A 73 -3.76 16.18 30.35
CA THR A 73 -2.32 15.99 30.52
C THR A 73 -2.00 15.44 31.91
N ILE A 74 -0.78 14.93 32.10
CA ILE A 74 -0.31 14.48 33.43
C ILE A 74 -0.37 15.61 34.48
N LYS A 75 -0.16 16.87 34.06
CA LYS A 75 -0.26 18.05 34.93
C LYS A 75 -1.71 18.28 35.37
N ASP A 76 -2.66 18.15 34.44
CA ASP A 76 -4.08 18.33 34.73
C ASP A 76 -4.56 17.29 35.75
N ALA A 77 -4.21 16.01 35.54
CA ALA A 77 -4.55 14.94 36.47
C ALA A 77 -3.90 15.12 37.86
N ALA A 78 -2.65 15.58 37.91
CA ALA A 78 -1.96 15.87 39.16
C ALA A 78 -2.64 17.02 39.94
N VAL A 79 -3.11 18.06 39.26
CA VAL A 79 -3.85 19.18 39.87
C VAL A 79 -5.16 18.70 40.48
N LEU A 80 -5.94 17.89 39.75
CA LEU A 80 -7.21 17.35 40.25
C LEU A 80 -6.99 16.47 41.48
N PHE A 81 -6.00 15.57 41.42
CA PHE A 81 -5.65 14.71 42.55
C PHE A 81 -5.17 15.53 43.77
N ALA A 82 -4.36 16.57 43.56
CA ALA A 82 -3.87 17.43 44.63
C ALA A 82 -4.98 18.24 45.30
N ALA A 83 -5.88 18.85 44.52
CA ALA A 83 -7.00 19.62 45.04
C ALA A 83 -7.95 18.74 45.87
N CYS A 84 -8.23 17.53 45.37
CA CYS A 84 -9.00 16.51 46.06
C CYS A 84 -8.35 16.09 47.39
N THR A 85 -7.06 15.72 47.34
CA THR A 85 -6.31 15.24 48.52
C THR A 85 -6.20 16.30 49.61
N LEU A 86 -6.01 17.57 49.21
CA LEU A 86 -5.91 18.70 50.13
C LEU A 86 -7.27 19.28 50.53
N ASN A 87 -8.36 18.86 49.86
CA ASN A 87 -9.68 19.45 49.95
C ASN A 87 -9.65 21.00 49.90
N THR A 88 -8.92 21.55 48.93
CA THR A 88 -8.77 23.00 48.74
C THR A 88 -8.81 23.39 47.26
N ASN A 89 -9.27 24.62 46.99
CA ASN A 89 -9.16 25.29 45.68
C ASN A 89 -8.05 26.38 45.69
N ASP A 90 -7.25 26.45 46.75
CA ASP A 90 -6.12 27.37 46.86
C ASP A 90 -5.00 26.96 45.90
N SER A 91 -4.84 27.72 44.82
CA SER A 91 -3.84 27.46 43.78
C SER A 91 -2.41 27.40 44.31
N GLY A 92 -2.06 28.16 45.36
CA GLY A 92 -0.72 28.13 45.95
C GLY A 92 -0.43 26.80 46.66
N LYS A 93 -1.41 26.30 47.42
CA LYS A 93 -1.30 24.99 48.11
C LYS A 93 -1.24 23.84 47.11
N ILE A 94 -2.07 23.89 46.08
CA ILE A 94 -2.10 22.88 45.01
C ILE A 94 -0.78 22.87 44.23
N VAL A 95 -0.29 24.04 43.79
CA VAL A 95 1.00 24.17 43.09
C VAL A 95 2.14 23.64 43.95
N ASN A 96 2.18 23.98 45.23
CA ASN A 96 3.20 23.49 46.15
C ASN A 96 3.16 21.96 46.27
N PHE A 97 1.98 21.37 46.42
CA PHE A 97 1.83 19.91 46.53
C PHE A 97 2.21 19.19 45.22
N VAL A 98 1.78 19.68 44.06
CA VAL A 98 2.10 19.04 42.78
C VAL A 98 3.61 19.12 42.48
N ASN A 99 4.23 20.29 42.66
CA ASN A 99 5.64 20.47 42.33
C ASN A 99 6.57 19.79 43.34
N ASN A 100 6.26 19.86 44.64
CA ASN A 100 7.19 19.40 45.68
C ASN A 100 6.85 18.00 46.20
N THR A 101 5.56 17.65 46.31
CA THR A 101 5.14 16.31 46.75
C THR A 101 5.12 15.35 45.56
N LEU A 102 4.31 15.62 44.53
CA LEU A 102 4.14 14.70 43.40
C LEU A 102 5.31 14.74 42.40
N LYS A 103 6.06 15.84 42.38
CA LYS A 103 7.15 16.13 41.42
C LYS A 103 6.71 16.12 39.96
N VAL A 104 5.46 16.51 39.69
CA VAL A 104 4.88 16.54 38.33
C VAL A 104 5.05 17.94 37.73
N GLY A 105 6.28 18.19 37.26
CA GLY A 105 6.71 19.42 36.59
C GLY A 105 7.00 20.60 37.53
N PRO A 106 7.26 21.78 36.96
CA PRO A 106 6.68 23.00 37.47
C PRO A 106 5.29 23.18 36.83
N ILE A 107 4.26 23.28 37.68
CA ILE A 107 2.96 23.88 37.39
C ILE A 107 2.86 25.26 38.04
N THR A 108 1.95 26.09 37.54
CA THR A 108 1.68 27.45 37.98
C THR A 108 0.23 27.60 38.45
N ALA A 109 -0.09 28.73 39.10
CA ALA A 109 -1.47 29.01 39.52
C ALA A 109 -2.45 29.07 38.33
N ALA A 110 -1.98 29.46 37.14
CA ALA A 110 -2.78 29.49 35.92
C ALA A 110 -3.19 28.08 35.45
N ASP A 111 -2.34 27.07 35.67
CA ASP A 111 -2.66 25.67 35.36
C ASP A 111 -3.78 25.15 36.28
N VAL A 112 -3.85 25.66 37.52
CA VAL A 112 -4.93 25.31 38.47
C VAL A 112 -6.25 25.98 38.10
N THR A 113 -6.23 27.28 37.82
CA THR A 113 -7.45 28.03 37.50
C THR A 113 -8.00 27.71 36.11
N GLY A 114 -7.14 27.29 35.18
CA GLY A 114 -7.53 26.86 33.83
C GLY A 114 -8.39 25.59 33.79
N LEU A 115 -8.46 24.83 34.90
CA LEU A 115 -9.30 23.62 35.02
C LEU A 115 -10.67 23.88 35.68
N GLY A 116 -11.04 25.13 35.95
CA GLY A 116 -12.28 25.47 36.64
C GLY A 116 -12.18 25.23 38.15
N ASN A 117 -13.26 24.76 38.79
CA ASN A 117 -13.24 24.43 40.22
C ASN A 117 -12.69 23.01 40.45
N PRO A 118 -11.46 22.86 40.96
CA PRO A 118 -10.81 21.54 41.02
C PRO A 118 -11.39 20.64 42.13
N LEU A 119 -12.24 21.16 43.02
CA LEU A 119 -12.97 20.38 44.02
C LEU A 119 -14.26 19.74 43.46
N LYS A 120 -14.64 20.08 42.23
CA LYS A 120 -15.75 19.46 41.52
C LYS A 120 -15.25 18.92 40.18
N PRO A 121 -14.31 17.94 40.20
CA PRO A 121 -13.75 17.40 38.97
C PRO A 121 -14.88 16.76 38.14
N SER A 122 -15.07 17.24 36.92
CA SER A 122 -15.94 16.58 35.93
C SER A 122 -15.15 15.47 35.25
N ILE A 123 -14.81 14.42 36.01
CA ILE A 123 -14.10 13.24 35.53
C ILE A 123 -15.05 12.03 35.50
N SER A 124 -14.71 11.02 34.70
CA SER A 124 -15.42 9.74 34.69
C SER A 124 -15.21 8.99 36.01
N ASP A 125 -16.17 8.13 36.35
CA ASP A 125 -16.02 7.15 37.43
C ASP A 125 -15.04 6.05 36.99
N PHE A 126 -13.78 6.20 37.39
CA PHE A 126 -12.69 5.28 37.05
C PHE A 126 -12.66 4.06 37.98
N THR A 127 -13.28 4.14 39.15
CA THR A 127 -13.41 3.00 40.07
C THR A 127 -14.58 2.09 39.74
N ALA A 128 -15.55 2.59 38.96
CA ALA A 128 -16.83 1.94 38.65
C ALA A 128 -17.68 1.67 39.91
N ASP A 129 -17.53 2.50 40.95
CA ASP A 129 -18.30 2.39 42.20
C ASP A 129 -19.61 3.20 42.18
N GLY A 130 -19.85 3.95 41.09
CA GLY A 130 -21.03 4.77 40.85
C GLY A 130 -20.91 6.20 41.41
N VAL A 131 -19.78 6.57 42.01
CA VAL A 131 -19.56 7.89 42.62
C VAL A 131 -18.29 8.51 42.06
N VAL A 132 -18.39 9.70 41.47
CA VAL A 132 -17.21 10.48 41.05
C VAL A 132 -16.61 11.19 42.26
N ASP A 133 -15.51 10.67 42.78
CA ASP A 133 -14.82 11.18 43.98
C ASP A 133 -13.29 11.31 43.81
N CYS A 134 -12.59 11.56 44.92
CA CYS A 134 -11.14 11.74 44.94
C CYS A 134 -10.36 10.49 44.51
N LYS A 135 -10.94 9.29 44.64
CA LYS A 135 -10.34 8.03 44.21
C LYS A 135 -10.25 7.96 42.69
N ASP A 136 -11.25 8.48 41.97
CA ASP A 136 -11.23 8.52 40.50
C ASP A 136 -10.12 9.42 39.98
N ALA A 137 -9.91 10.58 40.63
CA ALA A 137 -8.80 11.47 40.30
C ALA A 137 -7.44 10.80 40.54
N ALA A 138 -7.32 9.97 41.58
CA ALA A 138 -6.11 9.21 41.87
C ALA A 138 -5.85 8.12 40.82
N VAL A 139 -6.90 7.40 40.38
CA VAL A 139 -6.80 6.39 39.32
C VAL A 139 -6.40 7.04 37.99
N LEU A 140 -7.02 8.17 37.63
CA LEU A 140 -6.66 8.93 36.43
C LEU A 140 -5.19 9.37 36.44
N PHE A 141 -4.72 9.91 37.58
CA PHE A 141 -3.34 10.29 37.74
C PHE A 141 -2.38 9.08 37.64
N ALA A 142 -2.74 7.94 38.23
CA ALA A 142 -1.95 6.71 38.14
C ALA A 142 -1.91 6.13 36.72
N ALA A 143 -3.02 6.15 35.99
CA ALA A 143 -3.10 5.66 34.62
C ALA A 143 -2.16 6.44 33.69
N ILE A 144 -2.16 7.77 33.78
CA ILE A 144 -1.27 8.62 32.97
C ILE A 144 0.19 8.46 33.42
N SER A 145 0.44 8.34 34.73
CA SER A 145 1.81 8.24 35.28
C SER A 145 2.51 6.92 34.97
N THR A 146 1.76 5.84 34.71
CA THR A 146 2.31 4.49 34.47
C THR A 146 2.49 4.13 32.98
N GLY A 147 2.10 5.03 32.08
CA GLY A 147 2.26 4.92 30.63
C GLY A 147 1.12 4.20 29.91
N LEU A 148 0.97 4.48 28.61
CA LEU A 148 -0.06 3.88 27.76
C LEU A 148 0.40 2.56 27.11
N PRO A 149 -0.49 1.56 26.95
CA PRO A 149 -1.84 1.49 27.50
C PRO A 149 -1.85 1.22 29.02
N PRO A 150 -2.85 1.74 29.77
CA PRO A 150 -2.94 1.51 31.20
C PRO A 150 -3.31 0.06 31.51
N THR A 151 -2.59 -0.54 32.46
CA THR A 151 -2.85 -1.91 32.92
C THR A 151 -3.09 -1.94 34.42
N ALA A 152 -4.07 -2.70 34.89
CA ALA A 152 -4.40 -2.81 36.32
C ALA A 152 -3.19 -3.28 37.16
N SER A 153 -2.30 -4.10 36.57
CA SER A 153 -1.05 -4.57 37.18
C SER A 153 -0.01 -3.47 37.43
N LYS A 154 -0.09 -2.33 36.75
CA LYS A 154 0.76 -1.16 36.98
C LYS A 154 0.08 -0.13 37.88
N ILE A 155 -1.23 0.08 37.68
CA ILE A 155 -2.01 1.09 38.41
C ILE A 155 -2.19 0.71 39.89
N ASN A 156 -2.60 -0.53 40.19
CA ASN A 156 -2.90 -0.92 41.57
C ASN A 156 -1.66 -0.82 42.49
N PRO A 157 -0.46 -1.29 42.07
CA PRO A 157 0.76 -1.05 42.85
C PRO A 157 1.09 0.43 43.02
N PHE A 158 0.89 1.26 42.00
CA PHE A 158 1.14 2.72 42.09
C PHE A 158 0.20 3.38 43.11
N LEU A 159 -1.09 3.07 43.08
CA LEU A 159 -2.07 3.59 44.05
C LEU A 159 -1.71 3.19 45.50
N ALA A 160 -1.39 1.92 45.72
CA ALA A 160 -1.12 1.39 47.05
C ALA A 160 0.24 1.83 47.60
N THR A 161 1.30 1.81 46.78
CA THR A 161 2.67 2.02 47.25
C THR A 161 3.15 3.45 47.07
N THR A 162 2.80 4.09 45.95
CA THR A 162 3.20 5.47 45.66
C THR A 162 2.24 6.44 46.32
N LEU A 163 0.95 6.36 46.02
CA LEU A 163 -0.04 7.31 46.58
C LEU A 163 -0.51 6.96 48.01
N LYS A 164 -0.17 5.77 48.50
CA LYS A 164 -0.58 5.24 49.82
C LYS A 164 -2.10 5.25 50.04
N LEU A 165 -2.86 5.03 48.97
CA LEU A 165 -4.31 4.94 49.02
C LEU A 165 -4.72 3.48 49.24
N SER A 166 -5.23 3.20 50.43
CA SER A 166 -5.80 1.89 50.76
C SER A 166 -7.26 1.83 50.32
N GLY A 167 -7.69 0.67 49.82
CA GLY A 167 -9.09 0.44 49.43
C GLY A 167 -9.48 0.98 48.04
N VAL A 168 -8.52 1.45 47.25
CA VAL A 168 -8.72 1.83 45.84
C VAL A 168 -8.05 0.78 44.96
N SER A 169 -8.83 0.12 44.10
CA SER A 169 -8.32 -0.83 43.13
C SER A 169 -9.15 -0.81 41.87
N VAL A 170 -8.51 -0.94 40.71
CA VAL A 170 -9.18 -1.08 39.41
C VAL A 170 -8.99 -2.48 38.84
N THR A 171 -9.94 -2.92 38.04
CA THR A 171 -9.86 -4.15 37.25
C THR A 171 -9.46 -3.82 35.81
N GLN A 172 -8.87 -4.78 35.08
CA GLN A 172 -8.54 -4.56 33.67
C GLN A 172 -9.79 -4.26 32.81
N PRO A 173 -10.94 -4.93 32.98
CA PRO A 173 -12.16 -4.59 32.24
C PRO A 173 -12.65 -3.14 32.44
N ASN A 174 -12.50 -2.58 33.65
CA ASN A 174 -12.85 -1.17 33.90
C ASN A 174 -11.96 -0.24 33.06
N LEU A 175 -10.66 -0.53 32.99
CA LEU A 175 -9.72 0.22 32.15
C LEU A 175 -10.05 0.03 30.66
N ASP A 176 -10.27 -1.20 30.21
CA ASP A 176 -10.57 -1.46 28.80
C ASP A 176 -11.83 -0.69 28.37
N THR A 177 -12.86 -0.61 29.22
CA THR A 177 -14.08 0.16 28.92
C THR A 177 -13.82 1.67 28.80
N LEU A 178 -12.92 2.21 29.63
CA LEU A 178 -12.64 3.64 29.69
C LEU A 178 -11.60 4.11 28.66
N PHE A 179 -10.73 3.20 28.21
CA PHE A 179 -9.58 3.49 27.34
C PHE A 179 -9.68 2.82 25.95
N SER A 180 -10.73 2.03 25.67
CA SER A 180 -10.98 1.53 24.32
C SER A 180 -11.30 2.68 23.38
N GLU A 181 -10.64 2.69 22.23
CA GLU A 181 -10.95 3.61 21.14
C GLU A 181 -12.45 3.52 20.83
N PRO A 182 -13.19 4.65 20.79
CA PRO A 182 -14.62 4.61 20.49
C PRO A 182 -14.78 3.96 19.12
N THR A 183 -15.49 2.83 19.08
CA THR A 183 -15.88 2.22 17.80
C THR A 183 -16.66 3.28 17.03
N PRO A 184 -16.23 3.69 15.82
CA PRO A 184 -16.86 4.81 15.13
C PRO A 184 -18.34 4.52 14.91
N THR A 185 -19.20 5.26 15.61
CA THR A 185 -20.64 5.26 15.36
C THR A 185 -20.84 5.72 13.91
N PRO A 186 -21.48 4.93 13.03
CA PRO A 186 -21.67 5.32 11.65
C PRO A 186 -22.53 6.59 11.62
N THR A 187 -21.91 7.71 11.24
CA THR A 187 -22.64 8.94 10.93
C THR A 187 -23.58 8.62 9.76
N PRO A 188 -24.89 8.96 9.82
CA PRO A 188 -25.77 8.77 8.68
C PRO A 188 -25.18 9.55 7.50
N THR A 189 -24.65 8.81 6.54
CA THR A 189 -24.06 9.39 5.34
C THR A 189 -25.21 10.05 4.58
N PRO A 190 -25.13 11.34 4.22
CA PRO A 190 -26.12 11.95 3.35
C PRO A 190 -26.26 11.05 2.12
N THR A 191 -27.49 10.59 1.84
CA THR A 191 -27.76 9.75 0.68
C THR A 191 -27.19 10.45 -0.55
N PRO A 192 -26.18 9.87 -1.23
CA PRO A 192 -25.59 10.54 -2.36
C PRO A 192 -26.69 10.77 -3.40
N THR A 193 -26.92 12.03 -3.73
CA THR A 193 -27.69 12.41 -4.92
C THR A 193 -27.15 11.55 -6.07
N PRO A 194 -28.01 10.83 -6.83
CA PRO A 194 -27.54 9.97 -7.90
C PRO A 194 -26.72 10.82 -8.86
N THR A 195 -25.41 10.62 -8.83
CA THR A 195 -24.53 11.23 -9.82
C THR A 195 -24.90 10.58 -11.14
N PRO A 196 -25.24 11.34 -12.19
CA PRO A 196 -25.59 10.76 -13.48
C PRO A 196 -24.46 9.81 -13.89
N THR A 197 -24.80 8.53 -14.04
CA THR A 197 -23.83 7.54 -14.48
C THR A 197 -23.40 7.94 -15.89
N PRO A 198 -22.10 8.24 -16.13
CA PRO A 198 -21.66 8.62 -17.46
C PRO A 198 -22.02 7.49 -18.43
N SER A 199 -22.74 7.84 -19.50
CA SER A 199 -23.10 6.89 -20.54
C SER A 199 -21.83 6.47 -21.28
N THR A 200 -21.34 5.26 -21.02
CA THR A 200 -20.20 4.69 -21.73
C THR A 200 -20.57 4.44 -23.18
N ILE A 201 -19.76 4.88 -24.13
CA ILE A 201 -19.96 4.53 -25.54
C ILE A 201 -19.62 3.05 -25.73
N GLN A 202 -20.46 2.33 -26.47
CA GLN A 202 -20.29 0.90 -26.70
C GLN A 202 -20.14 0.57 -28.18
N PHE A 203 -19.19 -0.31 -28.47
CA PHE A 203 -19.04 -0.97 -29.76
C PHE A 203 -19.07 -2.49 -29.57
N PHE A 204 -19.36 -3.21 -30.64
CA PHE A 204 -19.51 -4.66 -30.63
C PHE A 204 -18.66 -5.33 -31.71
N VAL A 205 -18.09 -6.48 -31.38
CA VAL A 205 -17.36 -7.36 -32.29
C VAL A 205 -18.05 -8.73 -32.30
N ASP A 206 -18.52 -9.18 -33.46
CA ASP A 206 -18.97 -10.56 -33.67
C ASP A 206 -18.00 -11.25 -34.64
N PRO A 207 -17.09 -12.10 -34.14
CA PRO A 207 -16.08 -12.77 -34.98
C PRO A 207 -16.66 -13.75 -36.00
N VAL A 208 -17.95 -14.08 -35.93
CA VAL A 208 -18.61 -15.04 -36.82
C VAL A 208 -19.50 -14.33 -37.84
N TYR A 209 -20.33 -13.40 -37.37
CA TYR A 209 -21.38 -12.77 -38.19
C TYR A 209 -21.18 -11.26 -38.43
N GLY A 210 -20.13 -10.67 -37.86
CA GLY A 210 -19.82 -9.26 -38.05
C GLY A 210 -19.20 -8.96 -39.42
N ASP A 211 -19.12 -7.67 -39.73
CA ASP A 211 -18.45 -7.13 -40.91
C ASP A 211 -17.68 -5.88 -40.50
N ASN A 212 -16.42 -5.73 -40.92
CA ASN A 212 -15.63 -4.53 -40.58
C ASN A 212 -16.12 -3.25 -41.30
N THR A 213 -17.01 -3.37 -42.29
CA THR A 213 -17.70 -2.23 -42.90
C THR A 213 -18.87 -1.72 -42.05
N ASN A 214 -19.31 -2.49 -41.05
CA ASN A 214 -20.36 -2.08 -40.13
C ASN A 214 -19.91 -0.92 -39.20
N PRO A 215 -20.86 -0.16 -38.63
CA PRO A 215 -20.56 0.90 -37.67
C PRO A 215 -20.14 0.41 -36.27
N GLY A 216 -20.19 -0.89 -35.99
CA GLY A 216 -19.84 -1.47 -34.69
C GLY A 216 -20.95 -1.38 -33.64
N THR A 217 -22.21 -1.26 -34.06
CA THR A 217 -23.37 -1.31 -33.16
C THR A 217 -23.74 -2.76 -32.81
N ALA A 218 -24.64 -2.97 -31.85
CA ALA A 218 -25.04 -4.33 -31.45
C ALA A 218 -25.68 -5.13 -32.60
N THR A 219 -26.42 -4.47 -33.50
CA THR A 219 -27.08 -5.10 -34.66
C THR A 219 -26.19 -5.16 -35.89
N GLN A 220 -25.16 -4.32 -35.95
CA GLN A 220 -24.16 -4.30 -37.02
C GLN A 220 -22.76 -4.25 -36.37
N PRO A 221 -22.29 -5.37 -35.80
CA PRO A 221 -21.01 -5.42 -35.11
C PRO A 221 -19.86 -5.45 -36.10
N PHE A 222 -18.68 -5.01 -35.67
CA PHE A 222 -17.44 -5.25 -36.40
C PHE A 222 -17.16 -6.76 -36.48
N GLN A 223 -16.39 -7.19 -37.48
CA GLN A 223 -16.01 -8.60 -37.59
C GLN A 223 -14.82 -8.94 -36.70
N THR A 224 -13.84 -8.05 -36.55
CA THR A 224 -12.55 -8.40 -35.94
C THR A 224 -12.15 -7.47 -34.81
N VAL A 225 -11.48 -8.03 -33.79
CA VAL A 225 -10.82 -7.26 -32.72
C VAL A 225 -9.68 -6.40 -33.28
N GLU A 226 -8.98 -6.89 -34.31
CA GLU A 226 -7.91 -6.14 -35.00
C GLU A 226 -8.44 -4.82 -35.57
N TYR A 227 -9.59 -4.87 -36.25
CA TYR A 227 -10.24 -3.67 -36.77
C TYR A 227 -10.75 -2.77 -35.65
N ALA A 228 -11.43 -3.31 -34.63
CA ALA A 228 -11.96 -2.51 -33.52
C ALA A 228 -10.86 -1.76 -32.73
N LEU A 229 -9.67 -2.35 -32.61
CA LEU A 229 -8.51 -1.76 -31.94
C LEU A 229 -7.79 -0.68 -32.75
N THR A 230 -7.95 -0.67 -34.08
CA THR A 230 -7.19 0.20 -34.99
C THR A 230 -8.05 1.24 -35.71
N THR A 231 -9.37 1.04 -35.76
CA THR A 231 -10.28 1.92 -36.49
C THR A 231 -10.36 3.33 -35.87
N PRO A 232 -10.39 4.39 -36.71
CA PRO A 232 -10.65 5.75 -36.26
C PRO A 232 -11.98 5.94 -35.52
N ILE A 233 -13.00 5.10 -35.80
CA ILE A 233 -14.33 5.22 -35.19
C ILE A 233 -14.26 5.10 -33.66
N VAL A 234 -13.63 4.03 -33.17
CA VAL A 234 -13.50 3.73 -31.74
C VAL A 234 -12.58 4.74 -31.05
N SER A 235 -11.43 5.04 -31.66
CA SER A 235 -10.47 5.98 -31.09
C SER A 235 -10.98 7.43 -31.04
N SER A 236 -11.75 7.86 -32.05
CA SER A 236 -12.37 9.19 -32.05
C SER A 236 -13.44 9.31 -30.96
N ALA A 237 -14.27 8.27 -30.80
CA ALA A 237 -15.25 8.22 -29.72
C ALA A 237 -14.58 8.36 -28.33
N ALA A 238 -13.46 7.67 -28.10
CA ALA A 238 -12.72 7.80 -26.85
C ALA A 238 -12.13 9.21 -26.66
N ASN A 239 -11.56 9.78 -27.71
CA ASN A 239 -10.97 11.13 -27.67
C ASN A 239 -12.00 12.24 -27.39
N THR A 240 -13.25 12.10 -27.85
CA THR A 240 -14.31 13.09 -27.64
C THR A 240 -14.90 13.02 -26.23
N THR A 241 -15.04 11.81 -25.68
CA THR A 241 -15.82 11.57 -24.46
C THR A 241 -14.96 11.49 -23.19
N GLY A 242 -13.65 11.24 -23.37
CA GLY A 242 -12.71 10.95 -22.29
C GLY A 242 -12.57 12.06 -21.24
N SER A 243 -12.76 11.69 -19.98
CA SER A 243 -12.67 12.59 -18.81
C SER A 243 -11.24 12.99 -18.41
N GLY A 244 -10.21 12.51 -19.10
CA GLY A 244 -8.82 12.87 -18.83
C GLY A 244 -7.81 11.86 -19.37
N THR A 245 -6.55 11.99 -18.94
CA THR A 245 -5.41 11.18 -19.39
C THR A 245 -5.11 9.96 -18.52
N GLY A 246 -5.83 9.79 -17.41
CA GLY A 246 -5.41 8.95 -16.27
C GLY A 246 -6.22 7.69 -15.97
N GLY A 247 -7.39 7.48 -16.56
CA GLY A 247 -8.12 6.22 -16.41
C GLY A 247 -9.63 6.36 -16.22
N GLY A 248 -10.34 5.43 -16.85
CA GLY A 248 -11.80 5.30 -16.88
C GLY A 248 -12.15 4.18 -17.86
N THR A 249 -13.44 3.91 -18.07
CA THR A 249 -13.93 3.05 -19.16
C THR A 249 -14.82 3.92 -20.04
N ASP A 250 -14.22 4.83 -20.81
CA ASP A 250 -14.99 5.80 -21.60
C ASP A 250 -15.66 5.13 -22.81
N VAL A 251 -14.92 4.21 -23.45
CA VAL A 251 -15.42 3.35 -24.54
C VAL A 251 -15.22 1.89 -24.18
N THR A 252 -16.28 1.09 -24.35
CA THR A 252 -16.22 -0.37 -24.25
C THR A 252 -16.43 -1.02 -25.61
N VAL A 253 -15.53 -1.93 -26.00
CA VAL A 253 -15.71 -2.81 -27.16
C VAL A 253 -16.03 -4.21 -26.63
N THR A 254 -17.24 -4.69 -26.89
CA THR A 254 -17.71 -6.00 -26.39
C THR A 254 -17.62 -7.04 -27.50
N ILE A 255 -16.87 -8.11 -27.26
CA ILE A 255 -16.87 -9.28 -28.14
C ILE A 255 -18.07 -10.14 -27.75
N VAL A 256 -19.02 -10.36 -28.66
CA VAL A 256 -20.32 -10.94 -28.31
C VAL A 256 -20.35 -12.47 -28.29
N ARG A 257 -19.33 -13.13 -28.84
CA ARG A 257 -19.27 -14.59 -28.96
C ARG A 257 -17.86 -15.14 -28.77
N ALA A 258 -17.79 -16.36 -28.24
CA ALA A 258 -16.57 -17.15 -28.20
C ALA A 258 -16.19 -17.61 -29.61
N ALA A 259 -14.93 -17.40 -30.00
CA ALA A 259 -14.35 -17.84 -31.27
C ALA A 259 -12.83 -17.80 -31.17
N THR A 260 -12.13 -18.39 -32.13
CA THR A 260 -10.70 -18.11 -32.34
C THR A 260 -10.55 -17.18 -33.53
N GLN A 261 -9.95 -16.02 -33.32
CA GLN A 261 -9.66 -15.04 -34.37
C GLN A 261 -8.15 -15.00 -34.60
N GLY A 262 -7.71 -15.33 -35.82
CA GLY A 262 -6.34 -15.07 -36.26
C GLY A 262 -6.16 -13.59 -36.60
N VAL A 263 -4.99 -13.03 -36.28
CA VAL A 263 -4.61 -11.69 -36.75
C VAL A 263 -3.81 -11.80 -38.05
N SER A 264 -4.03 -10.87 -38.96
CA SER A 264 -3.37 -10.88 -40.28
C SER A 264 -2.06 -10.08 -40.28
N SER A 265 -1.96 -9.09 -39.40
CA SER A 265 -0.86 -8.15 -39.33
C SER A 265 -0.49 -7.80 -37.88
N ASN A 266 0.59 -7.05 -37.70
CA ASN A 266 0.91 -6.47 -36.40
C ASN A 266 -0.19 -5.48 -36.01
N ILE A 267 -0.73 -5.60 -34.80
CA ILE A 267 -1.72 -4.68 -34.29
C ILE A 267 -1.00 -3.58 -33.53
N SER A 268 -1.21 -2.33 -33.91
CA SER A 268 -0.76 -1.16 -33.15
C SER A 268 -1.92 -0.21 -32.97
N THR A 269 -2.41 -0.07 -31.74
CA THR A 269 -3.53 0.85 -31.46
C THR A 269 -3.07 2.31 -31.66
N PRO A 270 -3.95 3.26 -32.01
CA PRO A 270 -3.55 4.67 -32.06
C PRO A 270 -3.29 5.22 -30.65
N ASN A 271 -2.54 6.32 -30.53
CA ASN A 271 -2.41 7.03 -29.25
C ASN A 271 -3.69 7.83 -28.96
N LEU A 272 -4.31 7.62 -27.81
CA LEU A 272 -5.43 8.45 -27.38
C LEU A 272 -4.92 9.77 -26.77
N THR A 273 -5.50 10.87 -27.23
CA THR A 273 -5.30 12.20 -26.62
C THR A 273 -6.05 12.30 -25.30
N LYS A 274 -7.22 11.65 -25.18
CA LYS A 274 -8.07 11.59 -24.00
C LYS A 274 -8.78 10.24 -23.92
N GLY A 275 -9.21 9.91 -22.71
CA GLY A 275 -10.07 8.77 -22.42
C GLY A 275 -9.40 7.41 -22.57
N SER A 276 -10.23 6.37 -22.66
CA SER A 276 -9.80 4.99 -22.77
C SER A 276 -10.70 4.15 -23.67
N VAL A 277 -10.12 3.06 -24.18
CA VAL A 277 -10.84 1.99 -24.87
C VAL A 277 -10.58 0.69 -24.12
N THR A 278 -11.65 0.04 -23.66
CA THR A 278 -11.56 -1.27 -23.01
C THR A 278 -12.21 -2.32 -23.90
N VAL A 279 -11.44 -3.31 -24.35
CA VAL A 279 -11.97 -4.47 -25.07
C VAL A 279 -12.26 -5.58 -24.07
N VAL A 280 -13.51 -6.01 -24.02
CA VAL A 280 -13.98 -7.08 -23.13
C VAL A 280 -14.44 -8.25 -23.98
N GLY A 281 -13.94 -9.44 -23.68
CA GLY A 281 -14.34 -10.67 -24.35
C GLY A 281 -14.86 -11.74 -23.41
N PRO A 282 -15.61 -12.72 -23.95
CA PRO A 282 -16.01 -13.90 -23.19
C PRO A 282 -14.79 -14.82 -23.00
N SER A 283 -14.80 -15.63 -21.95
CA SER A 283 -13.69 -16.54 -21.60
C SER A 283 -13.34 -17.55 -22.70
N GLY A 284 -14.29 -17.88 -23.58
CA GLY A 284 -14.08 -18.76 -24.74
C GLY A 284 -13.51 -18.08 -25.99
N PHE A 285 -13.31 -16.76 -25.99
CA PHE A 285 -12.67 -16.07 -27.10
C PHE A 285 -11.14 -16.18 -27.03
N ASN A 286 -10.50 -16.45 -28.17
CA ASN A 286 -9.05 -16.55 -28.32
C ASN A 286 -8.58 -15.66 -29.47
N LEU A 287 -7.78 -14.64 -29.15
CA LEU A 287 -7.05 -13.85 -30.13
C LEU A 287 -5.71 -14.52 -30.43
N ASN A 288 -5.60 -15.15 -31.60
CA ASN A 288 -4.37 -15.81 -32.04
C ASN A 288 -3.49 -14.83 -32.82
N LEU A 289 -2.41 -14.38 -32.19
CA LEU A 289 -1.46 -13.44 -32.78
C LEU A 289 -0.63 -14.06 -33.92
N SER A 290 -0.55 -15.38 -34.04
CA SER A 290 0.14 -16.06 -35.17
C SER A 290 1.55 -15.51 -35.47
N GLY A 291 2.31 -15.17 -34.42
CA GLY A 291 3.63 -14.55 -34.56
C GLY A 291 3.59 -13.09 -35.03
N LYS A 292 2.54 -12.34 -34.69
CA LYS A 292 2.44 -10.89 -34.88
C LYS A 292 2.56 -10.16 -33.55
N LEU A 293 3.10 -8.95 -33.60
CA LEU A 293 3.21 -8.06 -32.44
C LEU A 293 1.86 -7.37 -32.17
N LEU A 294 1.43 -7.37 -30.92
CA LEU A 294 0.34 -6.54 -30.41
C LEU A 294 0.91 -5.38 -29.58
N THR A 295 0.80 -4.15 -30.07
CA THR A 295 1.17 -2.93 -29.35
C THR A 295 -0.07 -2.18 -28.88
N LEU A 296 -0.25 -2.09 -27.56
CA LEU A 296 -1.25 -1.24 -26.94
C LEU A 296 -0.60 0.10 -26.59
N ASN A 297 -1.04 1.14 -27.28
CA ASN A 297 -0.69 2.52 -27.00
C ASN A 297 -1.61 3.10 -25.91
N LYS A 298 -1.34 4.36 -25.52
CA LYS A 298 -1.98 5.03 -24.38
C LYS A 298 -3.50 4.86 -24.36
N GLY A 299 -4.03 4.42 -23.22
CA GLY A 299 -5.47 4.32 -22.93
C GLY A 299 -6.17 3.04 -23.40
N TYR A 300 -5.47 2.05 -23.95
CA TYR A 300 -6.07 0.79 -24.41
C TYR A 300 -5.94 -0.34 -23.39
N ARG A 301 -7.06 -1.01 -23.09
CA ARG A 301 -7.15 -2.07 -22.08
C ARG A 301 -7.79 -3.32 -22.65
N LEU A 302 -7.34 -4.50 -22.22
CA LEU A 302 -7.91 -5.79 -22.62
C LEU A 302 -8.38 -6.57 -21.38
N LYS A 303 -9.54 -7.22 -21.47
CA LYS A 303 -10.15 -7.94 -20.35
C LYS A 303 -10.88 -9.22 -20.73
N GLY A 304 -10.64 -10.29 -19.98
CA GLY A 304 -11.54 -11.45 -19.90
C GLY A 304 -11.38 -12.55 -20.96
N PHE A 305 -10.39 -12.49 -21.85
CA PHE A 305 -10.23 -13.47 -22.95
C PHE A 305 -8.81 -14.04 -23.08
N LYS A 306 -8.64 -15.04 -23.96
CA LYS A 306 -7.34 -15.68 -24.23
C LYS A 306 -6.58 -14.95 -25.35
N ILE A 307 -5.28 -14.78 -25.20
CA ILE A 307 -4.34 -14.47 -26.28
C ILE A 307 -3.40 -15.66 -26.45
N THR A 308 -3.21 -16.11 -27.69
CA THR A 308 -2.17 -17.08 -28.04
C THR A 308 -1.17 -16.39 -28.96
N SER A 309 0.13 -16.50 -28.68
CA SER A 309 1.18 -15.89 -29.47
C SER A 309 2.27 -16.87 -29.87
N GLY A 310 2.66 -16.78 -31.14
CA GLY A 310 3.94 -17.28 -31.63
C GLY A 310 5.06 -16.25 -31.49
N ASP A 311 6.25 -16.63 -31.94
CA ASP A 311 7.39 -15.73 -32.16
C ASP A 311 7.00 -14.60 -33.13
N PRO A 312 7.06 -13.32 -32.73
CA PRO A 312 6.82 -12.18 -33.61
C PRO A 312 7.71 -12.16 -34.86
N GLY A 313 8.82 -12.92 -34.86
CA GLY A 313 9.73 -13.09 -35.96
C GLY A 313 10.63 -11.87 -36.17
N GLY A 314 11.94 -12.10 -36.17
CA GLY A 314 12.93 -11.08 -36.51
C GLY A 314 14.31 -11.44 -35.94
N PRO A 315 15.39 -10.84 -36.44
CA PRO A 315 16.73 -11.01 -35.86
C PRO A 315 16.85 -10.35 -34.48
N THR A 316 15.84 -9.57 -34.06
CA THR A 316 15.84 -8.80 -32.82
C THR A 316 14.81 -9.35 -31.84
N PRO A 317 15.18 -9.52 -30.56
CA PRO A 317 14.26 -9.96 -29.52
C PRO A 317 13.03 -9.05 -29.43
N THR A 318 11.85 -9.61 -29.66
CA THR A 318 10.59 -8.85 -29.71
C THR A 318 9.60 -9.40 -28.69
N ALA A 319 8.74 -8.53 -28.17
CA ALA A 319 7.67 -8.97 -27.29
C ALA A 319 6.45 -9.42 -28.12
N ALA A 320 5.71 -10.44 -27.67
CA ALA A 320 4.40 -10.74 -28.27
C ALA A 320 3.40 -9.59 -28.04
N ILE A 321 3.40 -9.06 -26.81
CA ILE A 321 2.54 -7.95 -26.39
C ILE A 321 3.42 -6.81 -25.86
N ASN A 322 3.25 -5.61 -26.41
CA ASN A 322 3.92 -4.39 -25.95
C ASN A 322 2.92 -3.36 -25.40
N LEU A 323 3.07 -2.99 -24.14
CA LEU A 323 2.30 -1.95 -23.45
C LEU A 323 3.10 -0.65 -23.49
N ALA A 324 2.82 0.15 -24.52
CA ALA A 324 3.66 1.28 -24.92
C ALA A 324 3.20 2.65 -24.37
N GLY A 325 2.02 2.73 -23.73
CA GLY A 325 1.49 3.99 -23.19
C GLY A 325 0.83 3.83 -21.84
N VAL A 326 0.67 4.93 -21.10
CA VAL A 326 -0.05 4.90 -19.81
C VAL A 326 -1.53 4.57 -19.97
N GLY A 327 -2.11 4.05 -18.89
CA GLY A 327 -3.51 3.64 -18.88
C GLY A 327 -3.78 2.34 -19.65
N THR A 328 -2.74 1.71 -20.22
CA THR A 328 -2.84 0.34 -20.72
C THR A 328 -2.86 -0.64 -19.58
N SER A 329 -3.71 -1.66 -19.69
CA SER A 329 -3.82 -2.72 -18.68
C SER A 329 -4.31 -4.01 -19.30
N LEU A 330 -3.97 -5.12 -18.66
CA LEU A 330 -4.49 -6.45 -18.97
C LEU A 330 -5.17 -6.98 -17.71
N GLU A 331 -6.42 -7.45 -17.82
CA GLU A 331 -7.20 -7.89 -16.66
C GLU A 331 -7.91 -9.23 -16.91
N ASN A 332 -7.73 -10.22 -16.03
CA ASN A 332 -8.40 -11.53 -16.10
C ASN A 332 -8.22 -12.23 -17.45
N MET A 333 -6.99 -12.24 -17.97
CA MET A 333 -6.64 -12.78 -19.28
C MET A 333 -5.83 -14.08 -19.15
N LYS A 334 -5.97 -14.97 -20.13
CA LYS A 334 -5.03 -16.10 -20.34
C LYS A 334 -4.09 -15.74 -21.50
N ILE A 335 -2.79 -15.78 -21.29
CA ILE A 335 -1.79 -15.38 -22.30
C ILE A 335 -0.82 -16.53 -22.49
N ASP A 336 -0.88 -17.14 -23.67
CA ASP A 336 -0.13 -18.34 -24.03
C ASP A 336 0.98 -17.97 -25.03
N CYS A 337 2.22 -17.91 -24.55
CA CYS A 337 3.43 -17.53 -25.29
C CYS A 337 4.40 -18.72 -25.42
N LYS A 338 3.88 -19.95 -25.54
CA LYS A 338 4.70 -21.17 -25.67
C LYS A 338 5.43 -21.30 -26.99
N ASP A 339 5.03 -20.54 -28.00
CA ASP A 339 5.59 -20.60 -29.34
C ASP A 339 6.58 -19.47 -29.64
N LEU A 340 7.08 -18.76 -28.60
CA LEU A 340 8.23 -17.85 -28.72
C LEU A 340 9.49 -18.62 -29.16
N GLY A 341 10.29 -18.04 -30.07
CA GLY A 341 11.12 -18.82 -30.99
C GLY A 341 12.62 -18.63 -30.82
N THR A 342 13.09 -17.41 -30.61
CA THR A 342 14.54 -17.10 -30.57
C THR A 342 15.07 -17.02 -29.13
N GLY A 343 16.07 -17.85 -28.83
CA GLY A 343 16.87 -17.70 -27.61
C GLY A 343 17.71 -16.43 -27.70
N GLY A 344 17.76 -15.64 -26.62
CA GLY A 344 18.60 -14.44 -26.54
C GLY A 344 20.09 -14.77 -26.38
N THR A 345 20.96 -13.76 -26.27
CA THR A 345 22.43 -13.99 -26.26
C THR A 345 23.24 -13.38 -25.12
N PRO A 346 22.74 -12.48 -24.25
CA PRO A 346 22.71 -12.68 -22.77
C PRO A 346 21.59 -11.83 -22.08
N PHE A 347 21.49 -11.78 -20.74
CA PHE A 347 20.45 -10.98 -20.02
C PHE A 347 20.42 -9.48 -20.33
N THR A 348 21.51 -8.93 -20.86
CA THR A 348 21.58 -7.52 -21.29
C THR A 348 20.77 -7.26 -22.57
N SER A 349 20.50 -8.31 -23.34
CA SER A 349 19.64 -8.33 -24.51
C SER A 349 18.75 -9.57 -24.41
N LEU A 350 17.86 -9.57 -23.41
CA LEU A 350 16.86 -10.63 -23.20
C LEU A 350 16.33 -11.12 -24.54
N GLY A 351 16.07 -12.42 -24.62
CA GLY A 351 15.44 -13.01 -25.80
C GLY A 351 13.98 -12.61 -25.92
N ASP A 352 13.19 -13.47 -26.54
CA ASP A 352 11.77 -13.20 -26.72
C ASP A 352 11.05 -12.98 -25.39
N ARG A 353 10.09 -12.05 -25.44
CA ARG A 353 9.30 -11.61 -24.29
C ARG A 353 7.85 -11.92 -24.55
N CYS A 354 7.12 -12.41 -23.56
CA CYS A 354 5.68 -12.53 -23.71
C CYS A 354 5.02 -11.14 -23.63
N ILE A 355 5.28 -10.41 -22.54
CA ILE A 355 4.76 -9.06 -22.30
C ILE A 355 5.93 -8.12 -22.03
N ALA A 356 6.00 -7.02 -22.78
CA ALA A 356 6.88 -5.89 -22.49
C ALA A 356 6.07 -4.65 -22.14
N VAL A 357 6.55 -3.89 -21.17
CA VAL A 357 6.01 -2.58 -20.79
C VAL A 357 7.06 -1.54 -21.12
N THR A 358 6.78 -0.68 -22.10
CA THR A 358 7.73 0.35 -22.58
C THR A 358 7.19 1.76 -22.41
N ALA A 359 6.11 1.95 -21.65
CA ALA A 359 5.49 3.25 -21.41
C ALA A 359 6.45 4.23 -20.71
N LEU A 360 6.64 5.42 -21.28
CA LEU A 360 7.63 6.43 -20.84
C LEU A 360 7.03 7.64 -20.09
N THR A 361 5.79 7.57 -19.63
CA THR A 361 5.14 8.75 -19.02
C THR A 361 5.44 8.86 -17.53
N LEU A 362 5.83 10.05 -17.08
CA LEU A 362 6.14 10.34 -15.68
C LEU A 362 4.97 10.01 -14.75
N GLY A 363 5.18 9.07 -13.82
CA GLY A 363 4.27 8.76 -12.70
C GLY A 363 3.06 7.88 -13.05
N GLY A 364 3.02 7.28 -14.24
CA GLY A 364 1.92 6.39 -14.62
C GLY A 364 2.06 4.98 -14.03
N THR A 365 0.93 4.37 -13.64
CA THR A 365 0.87 2.94 -13.28
C THR A 365 0.33 2.11 -14.43
N ILE A 366 0.99 0.98 -14.72
CA ILE A 366 0.54 -0.06 -15.63
C ILE A 366 0.10 -1.25 -14.80
N LEU A 367 -1.16 -1.66 -14.94
CA LEU A 367 -1.75 -2.74 -14.15
C LEU A 367 -1.91 -4.02 -14.98
N LEU A 368 -1.33 -5.10 -14.47
CA LEU A 368 -1.49 -6.47 -14.95
C LEU A 368 -2.17 -7.28 -13.84
N GLN A 369 -3.47 -7.55 -13.99
CA GLN A 369 -4.26 -8.14 -12.91
C GLN A 369 -4.93 -9.44 -13.32
N GLY A 370 -4.88 -10.45 -12.46
CA GLY A 370 -5.58 -11.72 -12.69
C GLY A 370 -5.13 -12.45 -13.96
N LEU A 371 -3.85 -12.29 -14.35
CA LEU A 371 -3.34 -12.92 -15.57
C LEU A 371 -2.96 -14.38 -15.33
N GLU A 372 -3.19 -15.24 -16.30
CA GLU A 372 -2.54 -16.55 -16.41
C GLU A 372 -1.57 -16.50 -17.61
N VAL A 373 -0.28 -16.31 -17.36
CA VAL A 373 0.75 -16.18 -18.41
C VAL A 373 1.55 -17.47 -18.49
N GLN A 374 1.63 -18.08 -19.67
CA GLN A 374 2.45 -19.26 -19.93
C GLN A 374 3.56 -18.92 -20.93
N ILE A 375 4.81 -19.20 -20.56
CA ILE A 375 5.97 -19.03 -21.44
C ILE A 375 6.64 -20.37 -21.77
N LYS A 376 7.39 -20.36 -22.87
CA LYS A 376 8.30 -21.45 -23.21
C LYS A 376 9.55 -21.38 -22.33
N GLY A 377 9.85 -22.50 -21.68
CA GLY A 377 10.95 -22.68 -20.73
C GLY A 377 12.07 -23.57 -21.25
N ASP A 378 12.01 -24.04 -22.50
CA ASP A 378 13.11 -24.73 -23.19
C ASP A 378 14.00 -23.76 -24.01
N LYS A 379 13.75 -22.45 -23.89
CA LYS A 379 14.49 -21.39 -24.58
C LYS A 379 15.29 -20.56 -23.61
N ASP A 380 16.54 -20.32 -23.98
CA ASP A 380 17.44 -19.47 -23.20
C ASP A 380 16.97 -18.01 -23.22
N TYR A 381 17.03 -17.37 -22.05
CA TYR A 381 16.76 -15.95 -21.84
C TYR A 381 15.34 -15.48 -22.21
N THR A 382 14.34 -16.36 -22.17
CA THR A 382 12.92 -15.99 -22.30
C THR A 382 12.42 -15.29 -21.04
N ALA A 383 11.61 -14.24 -21.21
CA ALA A 383 10.98 -13.54 -20.09
C ALA A 383 9.46 -13.46 -20.25
N ALA A 384 8.70 -13.71 -19.17
CA ALA A 384 7.24 -13.57 -19.24
C ALA A 384 6.81 -12.10 -19.23
N ILE A 385 7.27 -11.32 -18.25
CA ILE A 385 6.92 -9.91 -18.12
C ILE A 385 8.19 -9.08 -17.95
N VAL A 386 8.40 -8.11 -18.83
CA VAL A 386 9.54 -7.19 -18.78
C VAL A 386 9.05 -5.76 -18.67
N HIS A 387 9.45 -5.07 -17.61
CA HIS A 387 9.27 -3.65 -17.45
C HIS A 387 10.51 -2.89 -17.93
N ALA A 388 10.36 -2.12 -19.00
CA ALA A 388 11.37 -1.24 -19.56
C ALA A 388 10.89 0.23 -19.64
N GLY A 389 9.73 0.52 -19.05
CA GLY A 389 9.15 1.86 -19.03
C GLY A 389 9.82 2.73 -17.98
N ASN A 390 10.49 3.81 -18.42
CA ASN A 390 11.08 4.77 -17.51
C ASN A 390 9.98 5.59 -16.82
N ASN A 391 10.15 5.84 -15.52
CA ASN A 391 9.23 6.64 -14.71
C ASN A 391 7.78 6.13 -14.62
N THR A 392 7.52 4.87 -14.97
CA THR A 392 6.23 4.21 -14.77
C THR A 392 6.36 3.10 -13.75
N THR A 393 5.31 2.87 -12.95
CA THR A 393 5.24 1.73 -12.04
C THR A 393 4.51 0.59 -12.73
N LEU A 394 5.08 -0.62 -12.71
CA LEU A 394 4.38 -1.83 -13.12
C LEU A 394 3.81 -2.53 -11.89
N GLU A 395 2.51 -2.79 -11.89
CA GLU A 395 1.82 -3.60 -10.88
C GLU A 395 1.35 -4.93 -11.48
N VAL A 396 1.82 -6.03 -10.91
CA VAL A 396 1.41 -7.40 -11.24
C VAL A 396 0.64 -7.96 -10.05
N VAL A 397 -0.68 -8.07 -10.17
CA VAL A 397 -1.58 -8.36 -9.04
C VAL A 397 -2.38 -9.63 -9.30
N GLY A 398 -2.42 -10.54 -8.33
CA GLY A 398 -3.28 -11.73 -8.41
C GLY A 398 -3.02 -12.61 -9.64
N SER A 399 -1.81 -12.58 -10.20
CA SER A 399 -1.49 -13.22 -11.47
C SER A 399 -0.70 -14.52 -11.26
N THR A 400 -0.81 -15.46 -12.19
CA THR A 400 -0.05 -16.70 -12.27
C THR A 400 0.83 -16.66 -13.51
N ILE A 401 2.14 -16.78 -13.34
CA ILE A 401 3.13 -16.83 -14.41
C ILE A 401 3.77 -18.21 -14.36
N GLU A 402 3.67 -18.97 -15.45
CA GLU A 402 4.18 -20.33 -15.53
C GLU A 402 5.13 -20.49 -16.71
N SER A 403 6.16 -21.30 -16.54
CA SER A 403 6.96 -21.80 -17.67
C SER A 403 6.54 -23.22 -18.05
N THR A 404 6.77 -23.59 -19.30
CA THR A 404 6.53 -24.94 -19.82
C THR A 404 7.73 -25.45 -20.62
N GLY A 405 8.00 -26.76 -20.58
CA GLY A 405 9.19 -27.32 -21.20
C GLY A 405 10.39 -27.34 -20.25
N SER A 406 11.48 -27.98 -20.68
CA SER A 406 12.66 -28.27 -19.88
C SER A 406 13.93 -27.74 -20.54
N ASN A 407 15.01 -27.55 -19.78
CA ASN A 407 16.36 -27.21 -20.24
C ASN A 407 16.66 -25.74 -20.65
N GLY A 408 15.70 -24.82 -20.66
CA GLY A 408 16.01 -23.41 -20.92
C GLY A 408 16.77 -22.79 -19.75
N LEU A 409 17.79 -21.99 -20.07
CA LEU A 409 18.63 -21.31 -19.09
C LEU A 409 18.34 -19.80 -19.09
N GLY A 410 18.43 -19.18 -17.91
CA GLY A 410 18.22 -17.74 -17.80
C GLY A 410 16.79 -17.28 -18.05
N VAL A 411 15.82 -18.14 -17.81
CA VAL A 411 14.39 -17.81 -17.91
C VAL A 411 14.01 -16.88 -16.77
N VAL A 412 13.25 -15.82 -17.08
CA VAL A 412 12.80 -14.83 -16.08
C VAL A 412 11.28 -14.75 -16.04
N GLY A 413 10.69 -14.88 -14.85
CA GLY A 413 9.24 -14.66 -14.69
C GLY A 413 8.89 -13.19 -14.87
N VAL A 414 9.30 -12.34 -13.94
CA VAL A 414 9.07 -10.89 -13.96
C VAL A 414 10.40 -10.15 -13.85
N LEU A 415 10.65 -9.20 -14.73
CA LEU A 415 11.86 -8.39 -14.74
C LEU A 415 11.54 -6.89 -14.73
N GLY A 416 12.08 -6.16 -13.76
CA GLY A 416 12.22 -4.70 -13.81
C GLY A 416 13.57 -4.32 -14.40
N GLY A 417 13.60 -3.65 -15.56
CA GLY A 417 14.83 -3.17 -16.19
C GLY A 417 15.54 -2.11 -15.35
N ALA A 418 16.87 -2.00 -15.47
CA ALA A 418 17.67 -1.12 -14.62
C ALA A 418 17.35 0.38 -14.76
N SER A 419 16.80 0.80 -15.91
CA SER A 419 16.38 2.18 -16.15
C SER A 419 14.87 2.38 -16.02
N ALA A 420 14.11 1.31 -15.78
CA ALA A 420 12.65 1.36 -15.67
C ALA A 420 12.22 2.02 -14.35
N GLY A 421 10.91 2.21 -14.17
CA GLY A 421 10.38 2.52 -12.84
C GLY A 421 10.15 1.27 -11.98
N PRO A 422 9.57 1.43 -10.78
CA PRO A 422 9.38 0.34 -9.82
C PRO A 422 8.49 -0.79 -10.37
N VAL A 423 8.77 -2.01 -9.93
CA VAL A 423 7.91 -3.19 -10.16
C VAL A 423 7.32 -3.64 -8.83
N ILE A 424 6.00 -3.80 -8.77
CA ILE A 424 5.26 -4.30 -7.62
C ILE A 424 4.60 -5.61 -8.03
N VAL A 425 4.99 -6.72 -7.40
CA VAL A 425 4.36 -8.03 -7.57
C VAL A 425 3.57 -8.34 -6.31
N GLN A 426 2.24 -8.43 -6.42
CA GLN A 426 1.37 -8.61 -5.26
C GLN A 426 0.46 -9.82 -5.43
N SER A 427 0.39 -10.65 -4.39
CA SER A 427 -0.49 -11.83 -4.33
C SER A 427 -0.43 -12.70 -5.60
N SER A 428 0.76 -12.85 -6.19
CA SER A 428 0.95 -13.49 -7.49
C SER A 428 1.81 -14.75 -7.37
N THR A 429 1.54 -15.74 -8.22
CA THR A 429 2.33 -16.97 -8.32
C THR A 429 3.28 -16.87 -9.50
N VAL A 430 4.58 -17.09 -9.28
CA VAL A 430 5.56 -17.31 -10.35
C VAL A 430 6.08 -18.72 -10.22
N ASN A 431 5.70 -19.59 -11.17
CA ASN A 431 6.02 -21.00 -11.21
C ASN A 431 6.97 -21.34 -12.37
N LEU A 432 8.24 -21.49 -12.03
CA LEU A 432 9.30 -21.93 -12.93
C LEU A 432 9.82 -23.33 -12.56
N GLU A 433 8.95 -24.23 -12.07
CA GLU A 433 9.36 -25.60 -11.73
C GLU A 433 9.62 -26.48 -12.98
N SER A 434 9.01 -26.18 -14.13
CA SER A 434 9.20 -27.02 -15.31
C SER A 434 10.60 -26.93 -15.93
N ILE A 435 11.31 -25.83 -15.70
CA ILE A 435 12.65 -25.60 -16.25
C ILE A 435 13.73 -26.20 -15.36
N THR A 436 14.78 -26.70 -16.01
CA THR A 436 16.02 -27.06 -15.32
C THR A 436 16.61 -25.77 -14.75
N SER A 437 17.08 -25.83 -13.51
CA SER A 437 17.78 -24.71 -12.89
C SER A 437 18.84 -24.15 -13.84
N GLY A 438 18.84 -22.83 -14.01
CA GLY A 438 19.83 -22.13 -14.82
C GLY A 438 21.26 -22.44 -14.39
N THR A 439 22.27 -21.80 -14.98
CA THR A 439 23.67 -21.89 -14.50
C THR A 439 24.06 -20.60 -13.78
N ASP A 440 25.23 -20.55 -13.15
CA ASP A 440 25.76 -19.32 -12.53
C ASP A 440 25.88 -18.18 -13.53
N LEU A 441 26.19 -18.51 -14.80
CA LEU A 441 26.26 -17.57 -15.91
C LEU A 441 24.88 -17.26 -16.52
N LYS A 442 23.91 -18.16 -16.33
CA LYS A 442 22.56 -18.09 -16.90
C LYS A 442 21.48 -18.41 -15.85
N PRO A 443 21.38 -17.67 -14.73
CA PRO A 443 20.45 -18.03 -13.66
C PRO A 443 19.00 -17.83 -14.07
N SER A 444 18.16 -18.83 -13.85
CA SER A 444 16.71 -18.69 -13.96
C SER A 444 16.20 -17.95 -12.72
N ILE A 445 15.42 -16.88 -12.93
CA ILE A 445 15.01 -15.94 -11.87
C ILE A 445 13.49 -15.79 -11.91
N ALA A 446 12.77 -16.08 -10.82
CA ALA A 446 11.32 -15.85 -10.82
C ALA A 446 10.98 -14.36 -10.84
N VAL A 447 11.59 -13.54 -9.98
CA VAL A 447 11.38 -12.09 -9.96
C VAL A 447 12.72 -11.34 -9.86
N TRP A 448 13.00 -10.44 -10.79
CA TRP A 448 14.21 -9.61 -10.80
C TRP A 448 13.85 -8.12 -10.72
N LEU A 449 14.26 -7.48 -9.63
CA LEU A 449 13.98 -6.08 -9.30
C LEU A 449 15.28 -5.24 -9.38
N ASN A 450 15.43 -4.41 -10.41
CA ASN A 450 16.63 -3.56 -10.58
C ASN A 450 16.46 -2.11 -10.10
N VAL A 451 15.27 -1.73 -9.62
CA VAL A 451 14.93 -0.32 -9.32
C VAL A 451 14.42 -0.20 -7.89
N GLY A 452 14.90 0.81 -7.16
CA GLY A 452 14.42 1.13 -5.82
C GLY A 452 12.91 1.45 -5.80
N GLY A 453 12.25 1.13 -4.69
CA GLY A 453 10.80 1.24 -4.55
C GLY A 453 10.03 0.01 -5.06
N SER A 454 10.70 -0.95 -5.70
CA SER A 454 10.11 -2.22 -6.13
C SER A 454 9.75 -3.12 -4.94
N LYS A 455 8.71 -3.94 -5.09
CA LYS A 455 8.17 -4.76 -3.99
C LYS A 455 7.67 -6.12 -4.47
N VAL A 456 7.78 -7.13 -3.61
CA VAL A 456 7.02 -8.38 -3.70
C VAL A 456 6.22 -8.52 -2.41
N LEU A 457 4.89 -8.51 -2.50
CA LEU A 457 3.99 -8.37 -1.35
C LEU A 457 2.88 -9.42 -1.33
N GLY A 458 2.35 -9.65 -0.14
CA GLY A 458 1.05 -10.27 0.08
C GLY A 458 1.11 -11.77 0.37
N PRO A 459 0.28 -12.28 1.30
CA PRO A 459 0.37 -13.64 1.84
C PRO A 459 0.09 -14.74 0.81
N SER A 460 -0.46 -14.37 -0.35
CA SER A 460 -0.74 -15.30 -1.46
C SER A 460 0.36 -15.33 -2.52
N SER A 461 1.43 -14.53 -2.36
CA SER A 461 2.55 -14.57 -3.29
C SER A 461 3.33 -15.87 -3.15
N LYS A 462 3.49 -16.59 -4.26
CA LYS A 462 4.16 -17.90 -4.30
C LYS A 462 5.24 -17.89 -5.37
N ILE A 463 6.45 -18.25 -4.97
CA ILE A 463 7.60 -18.38 -5.87
C ILE A 463 8.01 -19.84 -5.91
N LYS A 464 7.90 -20.45 -7.09
CA LYS A 464 8.30 -21.83 -7.31
C LYS A 464 9.38 -21.93 -8.36
N LEU A 465 10.49 -22.60 -8.07
CA LEU A 465 11.53 -22.92 -9.05
C LEU A 465 12.10 -24.30 -8.77
N ASN A 466 12.67 -24.94 -9.78
CA ASN A 466 13.50 -26.11 -9.56
C ASN A 466 14.98 -25.75 -9.64
N GLY A 467 15.72 -26.25 -8.65
CA GLY A 467 17.17 -26.23 -8.56
C GLY A 467 17.72 -27.63 -8.85
N ASN A 468 18.88 -27.78 -9.49
CA ASN A 468 19.63 -29.04 -9.49
C ASN A 468 20.94 -28.90 -8.71
N THR A 469 21.45 -30.01 -8.18
CA THR A 469 22.66 -30.04 -7.34
C THR A 469 23.92 -29.56 -8.07
N ALA A 470 23.95 -29.64 -9.40
CA ALA A 470 25.04 -29.16 -10.23
C ALA A 470 25.05 -27.62 -10.40
N ASN A 471 23.90 -26.96 -10.25
CA ASN A 471 23.70 -25.55 -10.58
C ASN A 471 22.93 -24.80 -9.48
N GLN A 472 23.35 -24.98 -8.23
CA GLN A 472 22.63 -24.44 -7.08
C GLN A 472 22.46 -22.90 -7.10
N LEU A 473 23.41 -22.15 -7.69
CA LEU A 473 23.32 -20.70 -7.79
C LEU A 473 22.51 -20.22 -9.01
N GLY A 474 22.11 -21.16 -9.87
CA GLY A 474 21.38 -20.90 -11.10
C GLY A 474 19.86 -20.85 -10.95
N ALA A 475 19.30 -21.13 -9.77
CA ALA A 475 17.87 -20.96 -9.49
C ALA A 475 17.67 -19.87 -8.40
N ILE A 476 17.09 -18.73 -8.78
CA ILE A 476 16.92 -17.59 -7.87
C ILE A 476 15.43 -17.26 -7.76
N GLY A 477 14.91 -17.25 -6.52
CA GLY A 477 13.53 -16.83 -6.25
C GLY A 477 13.33 -15.37 -6.59
N ILE A 478 14.01 -14.51 -5.83
CA ILE A 478 13.98 -13.06 -6.06
C ILE A 478 15.41 -12.55 -6.14
N LYS A 479 15.71 -11.76 -7.18
CA LYS A 479 16.97 -11.03 -7.32
C LYS A 479 16.71 -9.53 -7.19
N ALA A 480 17.31 -8.89 -6.20
CA ALA A 480 17.33 -7.42 -6.09
C ALA A 480 18.69 -6.90 -6.55
N SER A 481 18.76 -6.00 -7.53
CA SER A 481 20.03 -5.44 -8.03
C SER A 481 19.98 -3.93 -8.25
N HIS A 482 19.28 -3.23 -7.35
CA HIS A 482 19.16 -1.78 -7.35
C HIS A 482 20.38 -1.08 -6.76
N SER A 483 20.73 0.09 -7.30
CA SER A 483 21.85 0.89 -6.79
C SER A 483 21.44 1.87 -5.67
N SER A 484 20.16 2.20 -5.57
CA SER A 484 19.59 3.14 -4.60
C SER A 484 18.13 2.82 -4.27
N GLY A 485 17.64 3.37 -3.16
CA GLY A 485 16.28 3.13 -2.66
C GLY A 485 16.13 1.80 -1.92
N SER A 486 14.88 1.41 -1.64
CA SER A 486 14.58 0.18 -0.90
C SER A 486 13.77 -0.80 -1.74
N VAL A 487 14.11 -2.07 -1.69
CA VAL A 487 13.30 -3.19 -2.21
C VAL A 487 12.69 -3.92 -1.03
N ILE A 488 11.39 -4.22 -1.09
CA ILE A 488 10.66 -4.91 -0.03
C ILE A 488 10.22 -6.30 -0.51
N VAL A 489 10.47 -7.34 0.29
CA VAL A 489 9.92 -8.67 0.08
C VAL A 489 9.22 -9.13 1.35
N ASP A 490 7.90 -9.28 1.30
CA ASP A 490 7.08 -9.64 2.46
C ASP A 490 5.90 -10.54 2.06
N GLY A 491 5.48 -11.42 2.96
CA GLY A 491 4.36 -12.34 2.79
C GLY A 491 4.57 -13.43 1.74
N THR A 492 5.79 -13.64 1.25
CA THR A 492 6.04 -14.54 0.11
C THR A 492 6.38 -15.96 0.57
N THR A 493 5.74 -16.95 -0.05
CA THR A 493 6.06 -18.38 0.14
C THR A 493 6.93 -18.88 -1.01
N PHE A 494 8.04 -19.52 -0.68
CA PHE A 494 8.95 -20.15 -1.64
C PHE A 494 8.78 -21.67 -1.59
N SER A 495 8.76 -22.33 -2.75
CA SER A 495 8.74 -23.80 -2.84
C SER A 495 9.63 -24.32 -3.96
N THR A 496 10.24 -25.49 -3.75
CA THR A 496 10.94 -26.25 -4.80
C THR A 496 10.23 -27.56 -5.05
N GLY A 497 10.32 -28.09 -6.26
CA GLY A 497 9.91 -29.46 -6.57
C GLY A 497 10.90 -30.51 -6.06
N THR A 498 12.18 -30.14 -5.94
CA THR A 498 13.22 -30.96 -5.31
C THR A 498 13.81 -30.23 -4.10
N ASN A 499 13.83 -30.87 -2.94
CA ASN A 499 14.35 -30.21 -1.73
C ASN A 499 15.88 -29.99 -1.77
N GLU A 500 16.58 -30.56 -2.74
CA GLU A 500 18.05 -30.63 -2.81
C GLU A 500 18.75 -29.28 -3.07
N VAL A 501 18.01 -28.24 -3.47
CA VAL A 501 18.58 -26.93 -3.82
C VAL A 501 17.75 -25.83 -3.22
N GLY A 502 18.38 -24.87 -2.57
CA GLY A 502 17.63 -23.77 -1.98
C GLY A 502 17.18 -22.72 -3.00
N ILE A 503 15.93 -22.30 -2.87
CA ILE A 503 15.45 -21.03 -3.43
C ILE A 503 15.56 -19.98 -2.35
N GLY A 504 16.00 -18.79 -2.75
CA GLY A 504 16.10 -17.66 -1.84
C GLY A 504 15.99 -16.31 -2.51
N ILE A 505 16.35 -15.30 -1.73
CA ILE A 505 16.42 -13.91 -2.14
C ILE A 505 17.91 -13.54 -2.26
N LYS A 506 18.34 -13.16 -3.47
CA LYS A 506 19.69 -12.70 -3.74
C LYS A 506 19.71 -11.17 -3.76
N ASN A 507 20.46 -10.58 -2.83
CA ASN A 507 20.75 -9.15 -2.88
C ASN A 507 22.07 -8.93 -3.63
N ALA A 508 21.99 -8.33 -4.80
CA ALA A 508 23.12 -7.90 -5.61
C ALA A 508 23.14 -6.37 -5.75
N ALA A 509 22.58 -5.65 -4.78
CA ALA A 509 22.65 -4.19 -4.75
C ALA A 509 24.12 -3.74 -4.72
N THR A 510 24.51 -2.95 -5.72
CA THR A 510 25.79 -2.25 -5.75
C THR A 510 25.52 -0.81 -5.30
N GLY A 511 25.95 -0.42 -4.10
CA GLY A 511 25.78 0.95 -3.59
C GLY A 511 24.95 1.04 -2.30
N THR A 512 24.10 2.07 -2.19
CA THR A 512 23.34 2.39 -0.96
C THR A 512 21.93 1.77 -0.93
N GLY A 513 21.58 0.95 -1.91
CA GLY A 513 20.31 0.25 -1.97
C GLY A 513 20.09 -0.68 -0.77
N THR A 514 18.90 -0.64 -0.16
CA THR A 514 18.53 -1.52 0.96
C THR A 514 17.55 -2.60 0.51
N LEU A 515 17.65 -3.79 1.12
CA LEU A 515 16.68 -4.86 1.00
C LEU A 515 15.98 -5.02 2.35
N SER A 516 14.67 -4.82 2.39
CA SER A 516 13.83 -5.05 3.57
C SER A 516 13.07 -6.36 3.42
N LEU A 517 13.21 -7.24 4.40
CA LEU A 517 12.55 -8.54 4.43
C LEU A 517 11.49 -8.56 5.54
N GLY A 518 10.26 -8.88 5.17
CA GLY A 518 9.18 -9.18 6.11
C GLY A 518 9.03 -10.68 6.36
N THR A 519 7.79 -11.09 6.61
CA THR A 519 7.36 -12.47 6.90
C THR A 519 7.36 -13.33 5.63
N ASN A 520 8.47 -14.03 5.37
CA ASN A 520 8.60 -14.92 4.23
C ASN A 520 8.72 -16.38 4.69
N THR A 521 8.13 -17.31 3.94
CA THR A 521 8.17 -18.75 4.24
C THR A 521 9.03 -19.47 3.22
N PHE A 522 9.99 -20.27 3.67
CA PHE A 522 10.90 -21.05 2.81
C PHE A 522 10.71 -22.56 3.02
N PRO A 523 11.11 -23.41 2.06
CA PRO A 523 11.13 -24.85 2.26
C PRO A 523 12.01 -25.22 3.46
N PRO A 524 11.67 -26.29 4.20
CA PRO A 524 12.56 -26.82 5.22
C PRO A 524 13.87 -27.28 4.55
N PRO A 525 15.03 -27.06 5.18
CA PRO A 525 16.29 -27.58 4.65
C PRO A 525 16.21 -29.11 4.59
N SER A 526 16.35 -29.70 3.40
CA SER A 526 16.55 -31.15 3.30
C SER A 526 18.02 -31.48 3.42
N GLY A 527 18.34 -32.35 4.37
CA GLY A 527 19.70 -32.84 4.59
C GLY A 527 20.13 -32.67 6.04
N ASP A 528 21.03 -33.55 6.45
CA ASP A 528 21.74 -33.43 7.72
C ASP A 528 22.44 -32.06 7.74
N PRO A 529 22.19 -31.18 8.74
CA PRO A 529 22.85 -29.88 8.86
C PRO A 529 24.39 -29.94 8.85
N SER A 530 24.99 -31.13 8.98
CA SER A 530 26.43 -31.37 8.87
C SER A 530 27.00 -31.32 7.44
N SER A 531 26.18 -31.47 6.38
CA SER A 531 26.65 -31.51 5.00
C SER A 531 26.84 -30.13 4.34
N CYS A 532 26.65 -29.05 5.10
CA CYS A 532 26.72 -27.68 4.61
C CYS A 532 28.19 -27.19 4.61
N SER A 533 28.88 -27.31 3.47
CA SER A 533 30.23 -26.77 3.28
C SER A 533 30.20 -25.24 3.18
N PRO A 534 31.25 -24.50 3.62
CA PRO A 534 31.36 -23.05 3.40
C PRO A 534 31.27 -22.62 1.93
N MET A 535 31.55 -23.52 0.98
CA MET A 535 31.37 -23.27 -0.47
C MET A 535 30.00 -23.72 -1.02
N ASN A 536 29.24 -24.47 -0.23
CA ASN A 536 27.91 -24.97 -0.57
C ASN A 536 26.96 -24.71 0.62
N PRO A 537 26.59 -23.44 0.85
CA PRO A 537 25.73 -23.10 1.95
C PRO A 537 24.36 -23.70 1.66
N CYS A 538 23.98 -24.74 2.41
CA CYS A 538 22.57 -25.05 2.62
C CYS A 538 21.88 -23.72 2.91
N LEU A 539 20.92 -23.33 2.07
CA LEU A 539 20.22 -22.05 2.14
C LEU A 539 19.40 -21.98 3.45
N LYS A 540 20.08 -21.72 4.57
CA LYS A 540 19.51 -21.24 5.81
C LYS A 540 19.42 -19.73 5.69
N HIS A 541 18.24 -19.20 5.35
CA HIS A 541 17.81 -17.82 5.63
C HIS A 541 18.75 -16.67 5.22
N LYS A 542 19.80 -16.92 4.43
CA LYS A 542 20.86 -15.94 4.23
C LYS A 542 20.58 -15.18 2.96
N VAL A 543 20.28 -13.90 3.12
CA VAL A 543 20.58 -12.89 2.10
C VAL A 543 22.01 -13.18 1.65
N LEU A 544 22.16 -13.69 0.42
CA LEU A 544 23.49 -13.95 -0.11
C LEU A 544 24.24 -12.62 -0.13
N PRO A 545 25.48 -12.55 0.39
CA PRO A 545 26.29 -11.34 0.29
C PRO A 545 26.47 -10.98 -1.20
N PRO A 546 26.66 -9.69 -1.53
CA PRO A 546 27.06 -9.30 -2.87
C PRO A 546 28.35 -10.06 -3.24
N LEU A 547 28.38 -10.61 -4.46
CA LEU A 547 29.56 -11.30 -5.02
C LEU A 547 30.72 -10.33 -5.23
#